data_AF-A0A943FMW1-F1
#
_entry.id   AF-A0A943FMW1-F1
#
_cell.length_a   1.000
_cell.length_b   1.000
_cell.length_c   1.000
_cell.angle_alpha   90.00
_cell.angle_beta   90.00
_cell.angle_gamma   90.00
#
_symmetry.space_group_name_H-M   'P 1'
#
loop_
_entity.id
_entity.type
_entity.pdbx_description
1 polymer ?
#
loop_
_entity_poly.entity_id
_entity_poly.type
_entity_poly.pdbx_seq_one_letter_code
_entity_poly.pdbx_strand_id
1 'polypeptide(L)'
;MYNRYIRGDDGVYTRVPMDEAPPRPNPPPKGPPPPPPESRAPERGFFNDLLEKLHLGDLDAGDLLLLFLLFYLSRQKADEELLIAIGLLLIL
;
A
#
# COMPACT_ATOMS: atom_id res chain seq x y z
N MET A 1 -30.47 -2.22 -23.46
CA MET A 1 -31.35 -3.38 -23.17
C MET A 1 -32.66 -3.14 -23.90
N TYR A 2 -33.17 -4.11 -24.66
CA TYR A 2 -34.48 -4.03 -25.30
C TYR A 2 -35.49 -4.93 -24.56
N ASN A 3 -36.77 -4.53 -24.56
CA ASN A 3 -37.84 -5.28 -23.90
C ASN A 3 -38.09 -6.61 -24.64
N ARG A 4 -38.02 -7.74 -23.91
CA ARG A 4 -38.22 -9.11 -24.44
C ARG A 4 -39.63 -9.65 -24.20
N TYR A 5 -40.53 -8.78 -23.78
CA TYR A 5 -41.90 -9.17 -23.45
C TYR A 5 -42.83 -8.74 -24.57
N ILE A 6 -43.61 -9.68 -25.07
CA ILE A 6 -44.68 -9.44 -26.04
C ILE A 6 -46.01 -9.50 -25.31
N ARG A 7 -46.92 -8.58 -25.65
CA ARG A 7 -48.28 -8.56 -25.08
C ARG A 7 -49.13 -9.59 -25.82
N GLY A 8 -49.66 -10.57 -25.09
CA GLY A 8 -50.66 -11.50 -25.58
C GLY A 8 -52.04 -10.84 -25.68
N ASP A 9 -52.95 -11.48 -26.41
CA ASP A 9 -54.29 -10.96 -26.68
C ASP A 9 -55.20 -10.94 -25.42
N ASP A 10 -54.82 -11.70 -24.38
CA ASP A 10 -55.39 -11.68 -23.03
C ASP A 10 -54.83 -10.53 -22.16
N GLY A 11 -53.92 -9.72 -22.72
CA GLY A 11 -53.25 -8.64 -22.02
C GLY A 11 -52.06 -9.07 -21.16
N VAL A 12 -51.74 -10.36 -21.11
CA VAL A 12 -50.62 -10.92 -20.35
C VAL A 12 -49.33 -10.79 -21.15
N TYR A 13 -48.26 -10.34 -20.50
CA TYR A 13 -46.96 -10.23 -21.14
C TYR A 13 -46.19 -11.55 -21.01
N THR A 14 -45.84 -12.15 -22.15
CA THR A 14 -45.04 -13.38 -22.19
C THR A 14 -43.61 -13.07 -22.64
N ARG A 15 -42.62 -13.63 -21.93
CA ARG A 15 -41.21 -13.49 -22.29
C ARG A 15 -40.92 -14.37 -23.50
N VAL A 16 -40.41 -13.78 -24.58
CA VAL A 16 -39.96 -14.56 -25.74
C VAL A 16 -38.81 -15.48 -25.30
N PRO A 17 -38.94 -16.82 -25.44
CA PRO A 17 -37.85 -17.75 -25.23
C PRO A 17 -36.71 -17.39 -26.19
N MET A 18 -35.51 -17.20 -25.67
CA MET A 18 -34.35 -16.99 -26.52
C MET A 18 -33.82 -18.36 -26.86
N ASP A 19 -33.78 -18.72 -28.15
CA ASP A 19 -33.01 -19.86 -28.61
C ASP A 19 -31.60 -19.73 -28.04
N GLU A 20 -31.19 -20.79 -27.35
CA GLU A 20 -30.03 -20.83 -26.47
C GLU A 20 -28.78 -20.58 -27.32
N ALA A 21 -28.33 -19.32 -27.35
CA ALA A 21 -27.01 -18.98 -27.83
C ALA A 21 -26.01 -19.88 -27.10
N PRO A 22 -24.95 -20.39 -27.78
CA PRO A 22 -24.00 -21.31 -27.17
C PRO A 22 -23.54 -20.73 -25.82
N PRO A 23 -23.41 -21.58 -24.78
CA PRO A 23 -23.16 -21.12 -23.43
C PRO A 23 -22.01 -20.13 -23.47
N ARG A 24 -22.29 -18.88 -23.09
CA ARG A 24 -21.24 -17.88 -22.94
C ARG A 24 -20.22 -18.50 -22.00
N PRO A 25 -18.91 -18.47 -22.32
CA PRO A 25 -17.90 -18.94 -21.38
C PRO A 25 -18.20 -18.28 -20.03
N ASN A 26 -18.37 -19.10 -18.99
CA ASN A 26 -18.55 -18.57 -17.65
C ASN A 26 -17.45 -17.52 -17.44
N PRO A 27 -17.77 -16.30 -16.95
CA PRO A 27 -16.72 -15.39 -16.54
C PRO A 27 -15.82 -16.17 -15.59
N PRO A 28 -14.48 -16.06 -15.72
CA PRO A 28 -13.59 -16.75 -14.80
C PRO A 28 -14.09 -16.44 -13.39
N PRO A 29 -14.18 -17.45 -12.50
CA PRO A 29 -14.57 -17.20 -11.12
C PRO A 29 -13.77 -16.02 -10.65
N LYS A 30 -14.46 -14.96 -10.17
CA LYS A 30 -13.78 -13.81 -9.59
C LYS A 30 -12.78 -14.41 -8.61
N GLY A 31 -11.49 -14.26 -8.93
CA GLY A 31 -10.44 -14.71 -8.05
C GLY A 31 -10.71 -14.15 -6.66
N PRO A 32 -10.20 -14.79 -5.60
CA PRO A 32 -10.29 -14.21 -4.27
C PRO A 32 -9.90 -12.73 -4.37
N PRO A 33 -10.61 -11.83 -3.66
CA PRO A 33 -10.24 -10.43 -3.65
C PRO A 33 -8.73 -10.32 -3.38
N PRO A 34 -8.03 -9.35 -4.00
CA PRO A 34 -6.62 -9.15 -3.71
C PRO A 34 -6.46 -9.15 -2.19
N PRO A 35 -5.47 -9.87 -1.64
CA PRO A 35 -5.28 -9.90 -0.20
C PRO A 35 -5.31 -8.46 0.31
N PRO A 36 -6.03 -8.19 1.43
CA PRO A 36 -5.98 -6.87 2.04
C PRO A 36 -4.49 -6.48 2.15
N PRO A 37 -4.13 -5.21 1.85
CA PRO A 37 -2.75 -4.78 1.84
C PRO A 37 -2.12 -5.32 3.11
N GLU A 38 -1.11 -6.19 2.95
CA GLU A 38 -0.50 -6.92 4.06
C GLU A 38 -0.37 -5.93 5.19
N SER A 39 -1.08 -6.18 6.28
CA SER A 39 -0.99 -5.39 7.49
C SER A 39 0.49 -5.40 7.83
N ARG A 40 1.22 -4.36 7.37
CA ARG A 40 2.62 -4.16 7.68
C ARG A 40 2.67 -4.36 9.18
N ALA A 41 3.47 -5.34 9.61
CA ALA A 41 3.59 -5.72 11.00
C ALA A 41 3.46 -4.44 11.85
N PRO A 42 2.52 -4.38 12.81
CA PRO A 42 2.16 -3.12 13.48
C PRO A 42 3.39 -2.37 14.02
N GLU A 43 4.43 -3.13 14.35
CA GLU A 43 5.77 -2.65 14.69
C GLU A 43 6.41 -1.79 13.58
N ARG A 44 6.47 -2.26 12.32
CA ARG A 44 7.01 -1.49 11.17
C ARG A 44 6.18 -0.24 10.88
N GLY A 45 4.88 -0.28 11.12
CA GLY A 45 4.00 0.88 10.99
C GLY A 45 4.31 1.96 12.03
N PHE A 46 4.55 1.57 13.28
CA PHE A 46 4.92 2.48 14.35
C PHE A 46 6.30 3.13 14.12
N PHE A 47 7.30 2.35 13.73
CA PHE A 47 8.61 2.89 13.41
C PHE A 47 8.53 3.85 12.22
N ASN A 48 7.83 3.46 11.14
CA ASN A 48 7.68 4.35 9.98
C ASN A 48 6.92 5.63 10.30
N ASP A 49 5.87 5.60 11.13
CA ASP A 49 5.12 6.80 11.55
C ASP A 49 5.98 7.73 12.42
N LEU A 50 6.86 7.18 13.26
CA LEU A 50 7.85 7.96 14.01
C LEU A 50 8.95 8.53 13.11
N LEU A 51 9.45 7.74 12.16
CA LEU A 51 10.41 8.18 11.15
C LEU A 51 9.82 9.32 10.31
N GLU A 52 8.56 9.21 9.89
CA GLU A 52 7.84 10.22 9.11
C GLU A 52 7.62 11.51 9.93
N LYS A 53 7.19 11.39 11.19
CA LYS A 53 7.05 12.54 12.10
C LYS A 53 8.36 13.24 12.41
N LEU A 54 9.47 12.50 12.44
CA LEU A 54 10.81 13.04 12.65
C LEU A 54 11.48 13.48 11.34
N HIS A 55 10.74 13.47 10.21
CA HIS A 55 11.27 13.75 8.86
C HIS A 55 12.49 12.89 8.50
N LEU A 56 12.66 11.74 9.16
CA LEU A 56 13.75 10.78 8.94
C LEU A 56 13.50 9.90 7.70
N GLY A 57 12.35 10.08 7.03
CA GLY A 57 11.99 9.35 5.81
C GLY A 57 12.81 9.72 4.58
N ASP A 58 13.38 10.94 4.55
CA ASP A 58 14.21 11.46 3.45
C ASP A 58 15.73 11.35 3.74
N LEU A 59 16.13 10.70 4.84
CA LEU A 59 17.56 10.56 5.16
C LEU A 59 18.27 9.65 4.14
N ASP A 60 19.39 10.15 3.61
CA ASP A 60 20.22 9.38 2.70
C ASP A 60 21.02 8.31 3.46
N ALA A 61 21.58 7.37 2.70
CA ALA A 61 22.50 6.37 3.24
C ALA A 61 23.71 7.01 3.95
N GLY A 62 24.10 8.22 3.54
CA GLY A 62 25.11 9.04 4.21
C GLY A 62 24.70 9.39 5.63
N ASP A 63 23.52 9.99 5.81
CA ASP A 63 23.05 10.45 7.12
C ASP A 63 22.84 9.28 8.08
N LEU A 64 22.35 8.15 7.58
CA LEU A 64 22.24 6.91 8.34
C LEU A 64 23.62 6.43 8.83
N LEU A 65 24.65 6.52 7.98
CA LEU A 65 26.02 6.20 8.35
C LEU A 65 26.58 7.20 9.37
N LEU A 66 26.31 8.50 9.20
CA LEU A 66 26.69 9.56 10.11
C LEU A 66 26.02 9.38 11.48
N LEU A 67 24.72 9.05 11.54
CA LEU A 67 23.99 8.70 12.75
C LEU A 67 24.59 7.49 13.44
N PHE A 68 24.91 6.43 12.68
CA PHE A 68 25.58 5.25 13.21
C PHE A 68 26.97 5.57 13.77
N LEU A 69 27.74 6.41 13.08
CA LEU A 69 29.05 6.87 13.50
C LEU A 69 28.96 7.74 14.76
N LEU A 70 28.03 8.69 14.80
CA LEU A 70 27.75 9.55 15.95
C LEU A 70 27.36 8.70 17.17
N PHE A 71 26.50 7.71 16.98
CA PHE A 71 26.11 6.76 18.03
C PHE A 71 27.31 5.93 18.52
N TYR A 72 28.10 5.39 17.60
CA TYR A 72 29.29 4.59 17.93
C TYR A 72 30.31 5.40 18.73
N LEU A 73 30.63 6.61 18.26
CA LEU A 73 31.57 7.52 18.91
C LEU A 73 31.04 7.99 20.28
N SER A 74 29.75 8.26 20.39
CA SER A 74 29.11 8.63 21.66
C SER A 74 29.21 7.51 22.70
N ARG A 75 29.02 6.26 22.27
CA ARG A 75 29.17 5.07 23.13
C ARG A 75 30.61 4.85 23.60
N GLN A 76 31.59 5.25 22.81
CA GLN A 76 33.01 5.13 23.14
C GLN A 76 33.57 6.31 23.93
N LYS A 77 32.73 7.32 24.25
CA LYS A 77 33.18 8.61 24.83
C LYS A 77 34.30 9.24 24.00
N ALA A 78 34.13 9.25 22.69
CA ALA A 78 35.02 9.95 21.77
C ALA A 78 35.01 11.46 22.04
N ASP A 79 35.97 12.17 21.43
CA ASP A 79 36.13 13.61 21.58
C ASP A 79 34.84 14.37 21.28
N GLU A 80 34.45 15.26 22.20
CA GLU A 80 33.22 16.06 22.10
C GLU A 80 33.23 16.96 20.86
N GLU A 81 34.40 17.48 20.49
CA GLU A 81 34.59 18.30 19.29
C GLU A 81 34.26 17.51 18.01
N LEU A 82 34.65 16.24 17.94
CA LEU A 82 34.36 15.36 16.81
C LEU A 82 32.87 15.01 16.75
N LEU A 83 32.26 14.73 17.90
CA LEU A 83 30.82 14.46 18.00
C LEU A 83 30.00 15.68 17.55
N ILE A 84 30.41 16.89 17.96
CA ILE A 84 29.77 18.14 17.54
C ILE A 84 29.96 18.36 16.03
N ALA A 85 31.17 18.17 15.50
CA ALA A 85 31.43 18.35 14.07
C ALA A 85 30.58 17.40 13.20
N ILE A 86 30.51 16.13 13.58
CA ILE A 86 29.69 15.11 12.90
C ILE A 86 28.19 15.42 13.08
N GLY A 87 27.78 15.89 14.26
CA GLY A 87 26.39 16.28 14.52
C GLY A 87 25.95 17.51 13.72
N LEU A 88 26.84 18.49 13.53
CA LEU A 88 26.59 19.66 12.70
C LEU A 88 26.54 19.31 11.21
N LEU A 89 27.35 18.36 10.76
CA LEU A 89 27.30 17.86 9.39
C LEU A 89 25.97 17.17 9.05
N LEU A 90 25.25 16.65 10.06
CA LEU A 90 23.97 15.96 9.90
C LEU A 90 22.78 16.90 9.63
N ILE A 91 22.95 18.19 9.93
CA ILE A 91 21.90 19.21 9.79
C ILE A 91 22.24 20.25 8.72
N LEU A 92 23.40 20.11 8.07
CA LEU A 92 23.94 21.06 7.09
C LEU A 92 23.36 20.83 5.68
#